data_AF-A0AAE3K4B5-F1
#
_entry.id   AF-A0AAE3K4B5-F1
#
_cell.length_a   1.000
_cell.length_b   1.000
_cell.length_c   1.000
_cell.angle_alpha   90.00
_cell.angle_beta   90.00
_cell.angle_gamma   90.00
#
_symmetry.space_group_name_H-M   'P 1'
#
loop_
_entity.id
_entity.type
_entity.pdbx_description
1 polymer ?
#
loop_
_entity_poly.entity_id
_entity_poly.type
_entity_poly.pdbx_seq_one_letter_code
_entity_poly.pdbx_strand_id
1 'polypeptide(L)'
;MSNSSVEGLRQVRTEPRSHALALVIAALVGLALAWVHWLGLVAAGALVALVAPSLRRGLAYGIGFGLLVLVVFAFLLGDAAARVPAMTPIVYLTLASALGLPLLGSLVRGVI
;
A
#
# COMPACT_ATOMS: atom_id res chain seq x y z
N MET A 1 -33.63 -7.80 -7.05
CA MET A 1 -32.56 -7.53 -6.07
C MET A 1 -31.15 -7.47 -6.70
N SER A 2 -30.98 -7.11 -7.99
CA SER A 2 -29.69 -7.17 -8.69
C SER A 2 -29.04 -5.82 -9.07
N ASN A 3 -29.74 -4.68 -8.95
CA ASN A 3 -29.24 -3.39 -9.43
C ASN A 3 -28.55 -2.51 -8.36
N SER A 4 -28.83 -2.71 -7.07
CA SER A 4 -28.24 -1.92 -5.99
C SER A 4 -26.73 -2.14 -5.85
N SER A 5 -26.27 -3.37 -6.08
CA SER A 5 -24.86 -3.73 -5.99
C SER A 5 -24.02 -3.15 -7.13
N VAL A 6 -24.60 -3.05 -8.33
CA VAL A 6 -23.94 -2.47 -9.51
C VAL A 6 -23.82 -0.96 -9.36
N GLU A 7 -24.86 -0.31 -8.83
CA GLU A 7 -24.86 1.14 -8.58
C GLU A 7 -23.86 1.54 -7.49
N GLY A 8 -23.78 0.78 -6.39
CA GLY A 8 -22.80 1.00 -5.33
C GLY A 8 -21.35 0.90 -5.83
N LEU A 9 -21.06 -0.06 -6.72
CA LEU A 9 -19.74 -0.20 -7.33
C LEU A 9 -19.42 0.90 -8.33
N ARG A 10 -20.43 1.45 -9.02
CA ARG A 10 -20.28 2.61 -9.92
C ARG A 10 -20.00 3.88 -9.13
N GLN A 11 -20.73 4.13 -8.05
CA GLN A 11 -20.58 5.30 -7.20
C GLN A 11 -19.23 5.32 -6.48
N VAL A 12 -18.74 4.15 -6.03
CA VAL A 12 -17.38 4.02 -5.50
C VAL A 12 -16.30 4.31 -6.56
N ARG A 13 -16.58 4.07 -7.84
CA ARG A 13 -15.65 4.30 -8.97
C ARG A 13 -15.69 5.71 -9.56
N THR A 14 -16.80 6.43 -9.45
CA THR A 14 -16.96 7.78 -10.04
C THR A 14 -16.84 8.90 -9.01
N GLU A 15 -17.15 8.66 -7.73
CA GLU A 15 -16.96 9.66 -6.68
C GLU A 15 -15.54 9.62 -6.11
N PRO A 16 -14.76 10.72 -6.25
CA PRO A 16 -13.38 10.79 -5.77
C PRO A 16 -13.24 10.46 -4.28
N ARG A 17 -14.27 10.79 -3.48
CA ARG A 17 -14.28 10.59 -2.02
C ARG A 17 -14.36 9.12 -1.64
N SER A 18 -15.21 8.35 -2.30
CA SER A 18 -15.44 6.93 -2.02
C SER A 18 -14.21 6.09 -2.39
N HIS A 19 -13.58 6.40 -3.53
CA HIS A 19 -12.31 5.80 -3.92
C HIS A 19 -11.18 6.14 -2.93
N ALA A 20 -11.06 7.42 -2.52
CA ALA A 20 -10.06 7.83 -1.55
C ALA A 20 -10.25 7.13 -0.19
N LEU A 21 -11.49 7.02 0.30
CA LEU A 21 -11.80 6.33 1.55
C LEU A 21 -11.42 4.84 1.47
N ALA A 22 -11.77 4.16 0.38
CA ALA A 22 -11.41 2.76 0.18
C ALA A 22 -9.88 2.56 0.17
N LEU A 23 -9.15 3.46 -0.48
CA LEU A 23 -7.68 3.43 -0.49
C LEU A 23 -7.09 3.67 0.90
N VAL A 24 -7.62 4.63 1.66
CA VAL A 24 -7.18 4.90 3.04
C VAL A 24 -7.43 3.70 3.93
N ILE A 25 -8.61 3.08 3.86
CA ILE A 25 -8.93 1.88 4.64
C ILE A 25 -7.98 0.73 4.26
N ALA A 26 -7.78 0.49 2.97
CA ALA A 26 -6.85 -0.54 2.49
C ALA A 26 -5.42 -0.30 2.98
N ALA A 27 -4.95 0.96 2.97
CA ALA A 27 -3.64 1.33 3.49
C ALA A 27 -3.54 1.13 5.00
N LEU A 28 -4.55 1.54 5.79
CA LEU A 28 -4.55 1.35 7.24
C LEU A 28 -4.54 -0.12 7.63
N VAL A 29 -5.38 -0.93 6.98
CA VAL A 29 -5.41 -2.39 7.17
C VAL A 29 -4.08 -3.01 6.77
N GLY A 30 -3.54 -2.62 5.61
CA GLY A 30 -2.23 -3.08 5.15
C GLY A 30 -1.10 -2.73 6.10
N LEU A 31 -1.11 -1.53 6.66
CA LEU A 31 -0.13 -1.08 7.66
C LEU A 31 -0.24 -1.88 8.95
N ALA A 32 -1.47 -2.13 9.44
CA ALA A 32 -1.69 -2.97 10.61
C ALA A 32 -1.19 -4.42 10.39
N LEU A 33 -1.43 -4.99 9.21
CA LEU A 33 -0.90 -6.31 8.85
C LEU A 33 0.63 -6.31 8.81
N ALA A 34 1.23 -5.30 8.17
CA ALA A 34 2.68 -5.16 8.08
C ALA A 34 3.34 -5.00 9.47
N TRP A 35 2.61 -4.39 10.41
CA TRP A 35 3.04 -4.25 11.81
C TRP A 35 3.12 -5.58 12.55
N VAL A 36 2.17 -6.48 12.29
CA VAL A 36 2.13 -7.82 12.90
C VAL A 36 3.13 -8.76 12.23
N HIS A 37 3.24 -8.70 10.90
CA HIS A 37 4.13 -9.57 10.14
C HIS A 37 4.56 -8.90 8.82
N TRP A 38 5.82 -9.06 8.43
CA TRP A 38 6.38 -8.48 7.21
C TRP A 38 5.66 -8.90 5.90
N LEU A 39 4.99 -10.05 5.87
CA LEU A 39 4.15 -10.49 4.74
C LEU A 39 2.93 -9.58 4.54
N GLY A 40 2.56 -8.82 5.57
CA GLY A 40 1.54 -7.79 5.50
C GLY A 40 1.88 -6.70 4.47
N LEU A 41 3.15 -6.48 4.13
CA LEU A 41 3.53 -5.55 3.04
C LEU A 41 3.05 -6.06 1.68
N VAL A 42 3.13 -7.36 1.43
CA VAL A 42 2.62 -7.99 0.19
C VAL A 42 1.10 -7.90 0.16
N ALA A 43 0.45 -8.27 1.27
CA ALA A 43 -1.00 -8.16 1.40
C ALA A 43 -1.50 -6.72 1.20
N ALA A 44 -0.81 -5.73 1.78
CA ALA A 44 -1.11 -4.32 1.61
C ALA A 44 -1.00 -3.89 0.15
N GLY A 45 0.08 -4.28 -0.55
CA GLY A 45 0.26 -4.05 -1.99
C GLY A 45 -0.90 -4.58 -2.83
N ALA A 46 -1.36 -5.80 -2.52
CA ALA A 46 -2.54 -6.37 -3.16
C ALA A 46 -3.80 -5.55 -2.84
N LEU A 47 -4.07 -5.27 -1.56
CA LEU A 47 -5.25 -4.52 -1.12
C LEU A 47 -5.36 -3.15 -1.81
N VAL A 48 -4.29 -2.35 -1.83
CA VAL A 48 -4.32 -1.04 -2.48
C VAL A 48 -4.47 -1.16 -4.00
N ALA A 49 -3.88 -2.19 -4.62
CA ALA A 49 -4.03 -2.43 -6.06
C ALA A 49 -5.42 -2.91 -6.49
N LEU A 50 -6.18 -3.58 -5.59
CA LEU A 50 -7.58 -3.94 -5.83
C LEU A 50 -8.48 -2.72 -6.00
N VAL A 51 -8.17 -1.62 -5.29
CA VAL A 51 -8.88 -0.34 -5.39
C VAL A 51 -8.55 0.35 -6.72
N ALA A 52 -7.36 0.11 -7.27
CA ALA A 52 -6.89 0.80 -8.47
C ALA A 52 -7.70 0.44 -9.72
N PRO A 53 -8.01 1.42 -10.61
CA PRO A 53 -8.76 1.15 -11.82
C PRO A 53 -7.94 0.44 -12.91
N SER A 54 -6.60 0.49 -12.84
CA SER A 54 -5.70 -0.14 -13.83
C SER A 54 -4.42 -0.64 -13.18
N LEU A 55 -3.72 -1.57 -13.84
CA LEU A 55 -2.45 -2.12 -13.36
C LEU A 55 -1.41 -1.02 -13.07
N ARG A 56 -1.24 -0.05 -13.99
CA ARG A 56 -0.30 1.06 -13.78
C ARG A 56 -0.60 1.86 -12.50
N ARG A 57 -1.89 2.08 -12.20
CA ARG A 57 -2.30 2.76 -10.96
C ARG A 57 -2.14 1.84 -9.74
N GLY A 58 -2.35 0.54 -9.89
CA GLY A 58 -2.10 -0.45 -8.83
C GLY A 58 -0.63 -0.48 -8.41
N LEU A 59 0.28 -0.50 -9.38
CA LEU A 59 1.73 -0.39 -9.13
C LEU A 59 2.08 0.94 -8.43
N ALA A 60 1.50 2.06 -8.91
CA ALA A 60 1.70 3.36 -8.28
C ALA A 60 1.18 3.40 -6.83
N TYR A 61 0.05 2.75 -6.53
CA TYR A 61 -0.47 2.65 -5.16
C TYR A 61 0.39 1.74 -4.29
N GLY A 62 0.93 0.64 -4.83
CA GLY A 62 1.90 -0.21 -4.13
C GLY A 62 3.17 0.56 -3.75
N ILE A 63 3.75 1.33 -4.69
CA ILE A 63 4.90 2.20 -4.42
C ILE A 63 4.54 3.28 -3.41
N GLY A 64 3.38 3.94 -3.58
CA GLY A 64 2.91 4.97 -2.66
C GLY A 64 2.72 4.44 -1.23
N PHE A 65 2.21 3.22 -1.09
CA PHE A 65 2.12 2.54 0.21
C PHE A 65 3.51 2.24 0.79
N GLY A 66 4.45 1.76 -0.02
CA GLY A 66 5.83 1.55 0.42
C GLY A 66 6.50 2.83 0.92
N LEU A 67 6.29 3.95 0.23
CA LEU A 67 6.75 5.27 0.68
C LEU A 67 6.08 5.70 1.98
N LEU A 68 4.77 5.46 2.13
CA LEU A 68 4.05 5.71 3.38
C LEU A 68 4.67 4.93 4.54
N VAL A 69 4.99 3.64 4.35
CA VAL A 69 5.65 2.81 5.36
C VAL A 69 7.00 3.38 5.74
N LEU A 70 7.82 3.81 4.77
CA LEU A 70 9.13 4.43 5.05
C LEU A 70 8.99 5.75 5.83
N VAL A 71 8.00 6.56 5.49
CA VAL A 71 7.69 7.80 6.20
C VAL A 71 7.28 7.50 7.65
N VAL A 72 6.34 6.58 7.85
CA VAL A 72 5.91 6.13 9.19
C VAL A 72 7.11 5.59 9.99
N PHE A 73 7.93 4.74 9.37
CA PHE A 73 9.14 4.22 9.99
C PHE A 73 10.10 5.34 10.42
N ALA A 74 10.42 6.27 9.53
CA ALA A 74 11.31 7.40 9.85
C ALA A 74 10.74 8.27 10.99
N PHE A 75 9.43 8.51 11.01
CA PHE A 75 8.77 9.23 12.10
C PHE A 75 8.89 8.50 13.44
N LEU A 76 8.70 7.18 13.46
CA LEU A 76 8.83 6.37 14.67
C LEU A 76 10.26 6.34 15.22
N LEU A 77 11.25 6.53 14.34
CA LEU A 77 12.66 6.59 14.74
C LEU A 77 13.03 7.93 15.39
N GLY A 78 12.30 9.01 15.12
CA GLY A 78 12.61 10.34 15.61
C GLY A 78 14.03 10.78 15.26
N ASP A 79 14.78 11.27 16.26
CA ASP A 79 16.14 11.77 16.08
C ASP A 79 17.14 10.71 15.56
N ALA A 80 16.83 9.42 15.74
CA ALA A 80 17.67 8.34 15.24
C ALA A 80 17.61 8.18 13.71
N ALA A 81 16.58 8.73 13.05
CA ALA A 81 16.37 8.57 11.60
C ALA A 81 17.59 9.04 10.79
N ALA A 82 18.28 10.09 11.23
CA ALA A 82 19.48 10.63 10.56
C ALA A 82 20.69 9.66 10.59
N ARG A 83 20.71 8.71 11.53
CA ARG A 83 21.82 7.75 11.69
C ARG A 83 21.60 6.45 10.91
N VAL A 84 20.35 6.12 10.58
CA VAL A 84 19.99 4.87 9.90
C VAL A 84 20.63 4.70 8.52
N PRO A 85 20.80 5.74 7.69
CA PRO A 85 21.50 5.59 6.41
C PRO A 85 22.93 5.06 6.55
N ALA A 86 23.59 5.29 7.69
CA ALA A 86 24.94 4.76 7.96
C ALA A 86 24.94 3.27 8.37
N MET A 87 23.77 2.67 8.64
CA MET A 87 23.62 1.25 8.97
C MET A 87 23.62 0.37 7.71
N THR A 88 24.56 0.62 6.80
CA THR A 88 24.75 -0.20 5.60
C THR A 88 25.37 -1.55 5.98
N PRO A 89 24.91 -2.68 5.42
CA PRO A 89 23.97 -2.76 4.29
C PRO A 89 22.48 -2.87 4.67
N ILE A 90 22.15 -2.93 5.96
CA ILE A 90 20.79 -3.23 6.46
C ILE A 90 19.75 -2.23 5.90
N VAL A 91 20.13 -0.96 5.73
CA VAL A 91 19.25 0.06 5.16
C VAL A 91 18.71 -0.32 3.76
N TYR A 92 19.50 -1.06 2.96
CA TYR A 92 19.06 -1.51 1.65
C TYR A 92 17.95 -2.55 1.74
N LEU A 93 18.00 -3.44 2.73
CA LEU A 93 16.94 -4.41 2.97
C LEU A 93 15.64 -3.71 3.36
N THR A 94 15.71 -2.67 4.20
CA THR A 94 14.53 -1.87 4.58
C THR A 94 13.91 -1.19 3.36
N LEU A 95 14.70 -0.51 2.53
CA LEU A 95 14.21 0.14 1.32
C LEU A 95 13.66 -0.87 0.31
N ALA A 96 14.40 -1.94 0.05
CA ALA A 96 14.02 -2.97 -0.92
C ALA A 96 12.75 -3.72 -0.49
N SER A 97 12.60 -4.02 0.81
CA SER A 97 11.38 -4.68 1.32
C SER A 97 10.19 -3.74 1.35
N ALA A 98 10.36 -2.50 1.84
CA ALA A 98 9.27 -1.52 1.92
C ALA A 98 8.71 -1.15 0.54
N LEU A 99 9.56 -1.12 -0.50
CA LEU A 99 9.11 -0.83 -1.86
C LEU A 99 8.77 -2.09 -2.65
N GLY A 100 9.61 -3.11 -2.55
CA GLY A 100 9.52 -4.33 -3.36
C GLY A 100 8.35 -5.24 -2.96
N LEU A 101 8.09 -5.42 -1.67
CA LEU A 101 7.01 -6.32 -1.23
C LEU A 101 5.61 -5.79 -1.57
N PRO A 102 5.28 -4.50 -1.34
CA PRO A 102 4.01 -3.96 -1.80
C PRO A 102 3.90 -3.91 -3.33
N LEU A 103 5.02 -3.63 -4.02
CA LEU A 103 5.04 -3.70 -5.49
C LEU A 103 4.72 -5.11 -5.99
N LEU A 104 5.33 -6.14 -5.39
CA LEU A 104 5.04 -7.55 -5.68
C LEU A 104 3.56 -7.87 -5.45
N GLY A 105 3.00 -7.46 -4.31
CA GLY A 105 1.58 -7.64 -4.01
C GLY A 105 0.66 -6.95 -5.03
N SER A 106 1.05 -5.76 -5.49
CA SER A 106 0.25 -4.98 -6.45
C SER A 106 0.11 -5.65 -7.83
N LEU A 107 0.99 -6.60 -8.16
CA LEU A 107 0.91 -7.38 -9.41
C LEU A 107 -0.33 -8.26 -9.48
N VAL A 108 -1.00 -8.54 -8.36
CA VAL A 108 -2.31 -9.22 -8.35
C VAL A 108 -3.29 -8.55 -9.32
N ARG A 109 -3.22 -7.22 -9.48
CA ARG A 109 -4.06 -6.46 -10.41
C ARG A 109 -3.82 -6.77 -11.89
N GLY A 110 -2.72 -7.44 -12.24
CA GLY A 110 -2.47 -7.91 -13.61
C GLY A 110 -3.17 -9.23 -13.93
N VAL A 111 -3.64 -9.95 -12.91
CA VAL A 111 -4.29 -11.26 -13.04
C VAL A 111 -5.82 -11.14 -13.09
N ILE A 112 -6.37 -10.10 -12.46
CA ILE A 112 -7.82 -9.80 -12.36
C ILE A 112 -8.22 -8.59 -13.20
#